data_AF-A0A829VUU2-F1
#
_entry.id   AF-A0A829VUU2-F1
#
_cell.length_a   1.000
_cell.length_b   1.000
_cell.length_c   1.000
_cell.angle_alpha   90.00
_cell.angle_beta   90.00
_cell.angle_gamma   90.00
#
_symmetry.space_group_name_H-M   'P 1'
#
loop_
_entity.id
_entity.type
_entity.pdbx_description
1 polymer ?
#
loop_
_entity_poly.entity_id
_entity_poly.type
_entity_poly.pdbx_seq_one_letter_code
_entity_poly.pdbx_strand_id
1 'polypeptide(L)'
;MLTKEQEKILTFLLSLPRDTNNRITVSRKNYNLDYSESDFITKLRDIETLGYFEIKYLTGHHNTLKTYIEVIPNGNTLSYFMDKKNKESQKRRDLIKWLIPVIISSLSLLWNILNTLYSTHLKELIDNLTSQIN
;
A
#
# COMPACT_ATOMS: atom_id res chain seq x y z
N MET A 1 -7.38 10.32 8.75
CA MET A 1 -6.45 9.34 8.13
C MET A 1 -5.52 8.88 9.25
N LEU A 2 -5.30 7.58 9.41
CA LEU A 2 -4.52 7.05 10.52
C LEU A 2 -3.04 7.42 10.36
N THR A 3 -2.36 7.69 11.48
CA THR A 3 -0.90 7.87 11.46
C THR A 3 -0.21 6.52 11.22
N LYS A 4 1.05 6.55 10.76
CA LYS A 4 1.84 5.31 10.56
C LYS A 4 1.91 4.45 11.82
N GLU A 5 1.96 5.10 12.98
CA GLU A 5 1.99 4.43 14.28
C GLU A 5 0.65 3.73 14.58
N GLN A 6 -0.47 4.43 14.38
CA GLN A 6 -1.80 3.85 14.57
C GLN A 6 -2.05 2.68 13.60
N GLU A 7 -1.57 2.80 12.36
CA GLU A 7 -1.61 1.70 11.39
C GLU A 7 -0.77 0.49 11.83
N LYS A 8 0.42 0.70 12.43
CA LYS A 8 1.26 -0.39 12.97
C LYS A 8 0.50 -1.14 14.06
N ILE A 9 -0.17 -0.41 14.96
CA ILE A 9 -0.99 -1.00 16.04
C ILE A 9 -2.18 -1.78 15.46
N LEU A 10 -2.94 -1.21 14.52
CA LEU A 10 -4.06 -1.90 13.89
C LEU A 10 -3.61 -3.14 13.11
N THR A 11 -2.50 -3.05 12.38
CA THR A 11 -1.94 -4.19 11.65
C THR A 11 -1.52 -5.30 12.61
N PHE A 12 -0.88 -4.94 13.73
CA PHE A 12 -0.54 -5.88 14.79
C PHE A 12 -1.79 -6.58 15.34
N LEU A 13 -2.84 -5.83 15.71
CA LEU A 13 -4.10 -6.42 16.19
C LEU A 13 -4.70 -7.40 15.17
N LEU A 14 -4.77 -7.00 13.90
CA LEU A 14 -5.32 -7.84 12.83
C LEU A 14 -4.47 -9.07 12.51
N SER A 15 -3.19 -9.08 12.91
CA SER A 15 -2.31 -10.23 12.75
C SER A 15 -2.54 -11.33 13.80
N LEU A 16 -3.19 -10.98 14.92
CA LEU A 16 -3.49 -11.92 15.99
C LEU A 16 -4.71 -12.81 15.64
N PRO A 17 -4.77 -14.04 16.18
CA PRO A 17 -5.91 -14.92 15.97
C PRO A 17 -7.18 -14.32 16.56
N ARG A 18 -8.31 -14.58 15.89
CA ARG A 18 -9.64 -14.15 16.31
C ARG A 18 -10.43 -15.33 16.85
N ASP A 19 -11.27 -15.07 17.85
CA ASP A 19 -12.24 -16.05 18.33
C ASP A 19 -13.47 -16.14 17.39
N THR A 20 -14.42 -17.00 17.74
CA THR A 20 -15.68 -17.19 17.00
C THR A 20 -16.59 -15.96 16.97
N ASN A 21 -16.33 -14.97 17.82
CA ASN A 21 -17.08 -13.73 17.93
C ASN A 21 -16.29 -12.54 17.38
N ASN A 22 -15.26 -12.80 16.56
CA ASN A 22 -14.38 -11.80 15.98
C ASN A 22 -13.63 -10.95 17.02
N ARG A 23 -13.42 -11.47 18.24
CA ARG A 23 -12.60 -10.85 19.29
C ARG A 23 -11.15 -11.26 19.14
N ILE A 24 -10.26 -10.30 19.37
CA ILE A 24 -8.82 -10.48 19.41
C ILE A 24 -8.37 -10.38 20.86
N THR A 25 -7.76 -11.44 21.37
CA THR A 25 -7.17 -11.43 22.71
C THR A 25 -5.74 -10.90 22.63
N VAL A 26 -5.44 -9.80 23.32
CA VAL A 26 -4.09 -9.24 23.46
C VAL A 26 -3.61 -9.44 24.89
N SER A 27 -2.45 -10.05 25.03
CA SER A 27 -1.82 -10.42 26.30
C SER A 27 -0.30 -10.22 26.20
N ARG A 28 0.41 -10.27 27.33
CA ARG A 28 1.88 -10.22 27.31
C ARG A 28 2.52 -11.31 26.44
N LYS A 29 1.87 -12.47 26.26
CA LYS A 29 2.43 -13.61 25.50
C LYS A 29 2.48 -13.37 24.00
N ASN A 30 1.54 -12.58 23.48
CA ASN A 30 1.41 -12.31 22.04
C ASN A 30 1.67 -10.83 21.69
N TYR A 31 2.03 -10.03 22.69
CA TYR A 31 2.46 -8.65 22.50
C TYR A 31 3.95 -8.59 22.13
N ASN A 32 4.26 -7.98 20.99
CA ASN A 32 5.63 -7.93 20.44
C ASN A 32 5.99 -6.56 19.83
N LEU A 33 5.33 -5.49 20.27
CA LEU A 33 5.65 -4.14 19.82
C LEU A 33 6.73 -3.51 20.73
N ASP A 34 7.51 -2.59 20.16
CA ASP A 34 8.61 -1.88 20.84
C ASP A 34 8.14 -0.84 21.88
N TYR A 35 6.84 -0.82 22.23
CA TYR A 35 6.27 0.10 23.21
C TYR A 35 6.16 -0.56 24.57
N SER A 36 6.16 0.24 25.63
CA SER A 36 5.74 -0.25 26.94
C SER A 36 4.26 -0.70 26.89
N GLU A 37 3.86 -1.64 27.75
CA GLU A 37 2.46 -2.08 27.83
C GLU A 37 1.51 -0.90 28.11
N SER A 38 1.93 0.04 28.96
CA SER A 38 1.16 1.24 29.29
C SER A 38 1.00 2.19 28.11
N ASP A 39 2.07 2.40 27.33
CA ASP A 39 2.02 3.25 26.15
C ASP A 39 1.15 2.62 25.07
N PHE A 40 1.27 1.30 24.88
CA PHE A 40 0.42 0.56 23.96
C PHE A 40 -1.06 0.72 24.32
N ILE A 41 -1.44 0.49 25.58
CA ILE A 41 -2.85 0.61 26.00
C ILE A 41 -3.36 2.05 25.86
N THR A 42 -2.52 3.05 26.14
CA THR A 42 -2.87 4.47 25.95
C THR A 42 -3.15 4.75 24.48
N LYS A 43 -2.23 4.36 23.58
CA LYS A 43 -2.41 4.51 22.13
C LYS A 43 -3.60 3.71 21.61
N LEU A 44 -3.85 2.54 22.18
CA LEU A 44 -5.00 1.70 21.80
C LEU A 44 -6.32 2.42 22.13
N ARG A 45 -6.41 3.08 23.30
CA ARG A 45 -7.55 3.91 23.68
C ARG A 45 -7.72 5.11 22.74
N ASP A 46 -6.64 5.76 22.34
CA ASP A 46 -6.71 6.85 21.36
C ASP A 46 -7.31 6.37 20.03
N ILE A 47 -6.94 5.17 19.55
CA ILE A 47 -7.47 4.60 18.31
C ILE A 47 -8.93 4.13 18.47
N GLU A 48 -9.32 3.64 19.65
CA GLU A 48 -10.71 3.30 19.96
C GLU A 48 -11.63 4.51 19.77
N THR A 49 -11.20 5.71 20.20
CA THR A 49 -11.99 6.95 19.98
C THR A 49 -12.25 7.28 18.52
N LEU A 50 -11.42 6.77 17.61
CA LEU A 50 -11.59 6.94 16.17
C LEU A 50 -12.62 5.96 15.57
N GLY A 51 -13.16 5.04 16.37
CA GLY A 51 -14.22 4.14 15.95
C GLY A 51 -13.76 3.07 14.96
N TYR A 52 -12.58 2.48 15.19
CA TYR A 52 -12.07 1.32 14.44
C TYR A 52 -12.31 -0.01 15.16
N PHE A 53 -12.32 0.00 16.48
CA PHE A 53 -12.58 -1.18 17.30
C PHE A 53 -13.10 -0.76 18.66
N GLU A 54 -13.58 -1.74 19.42
CA GLU A 54 -13.93 -1.58 20.83
C GLU A 54 -12.95 -2.37 21.70
N ILE A 55 -12.59 -1.83 22.86
CA ILE A 55 -11.73 -2.49 23.84
C ILE A 55 -12.60 -2.97 25.01
N LYS A 56 -12.45 -4.24 25.38
CA LYS A 56 -13.00 -4.80 26.61
C LYS A 56 -11.87 -5.16 27.57
N TYR A 57 -11.90 -4.52 28.72
CA TYR A 57 -11.00 -4.83 29.82
C TYR A 57 -11.65 -5.86 30.74
N LEU A 58 -10.92 -6.95 31.02
CA LEU A 58 -11.42 -8.01 31.91
C LEU A 58 -11.17 -7.74 33.39
N THR A 59 -10.31 -6.78 33.71
CA THR A 59 -10.05 -6.33 35.08
C THR A 59 -9.95 -4.79 35.13
N GLY A 60 -10.03 -4.23 36.34
CA GLY A 60 -9.85 -2.78 36.56
C GLY A 60 -8.40 -2.29 36.38
N HIS A 61 -7.47 -3.15 35.97
CA HIS A 61 -6.08 -2.77 35.70
C HIS A 61 -5.91 -2.34 34.24
N HIS A 62 -6.11 -1.06 33.98
CA HIS A 62 -6.13 -0.50 32.61
C HIS A 62 -4.76 -0.12 32.05
N ASN A 63 -3.66 -0.44 32.74
CA ASN A 63 -2.31 0.04 32.39
C ASN A 63 -1.31 -1.11 32.12
N THR A 64 -1.74 -2.36 32.21
CA THR A 64 -0.86 -3.54 32.04
C THR A 64 -1.57 -4.63 31.25
N LEU A 65 -0.81 -5.45 30.53
CA LEU A 65 -1.32 -6.66 29.86
C LEU A 65 -1.21 -7.90 30.76
N LYS A 66 -1.10 -7.71 32.08
CA LYS A 66 -1.08 -8.78 33.09
C LYS A 66 -2.38 -9.59 33.05
N THR A 67 -3.49 -8.89 32.89
CA THR A 67 -4.75 -9.47 32.40
C THR A 67 -4.80 -9.19 30.90
N TYR A 68 -5.25 -10.17 30.11
CA TYR A 68 -5.45 -9.95 28.69
C TYR A 68 -6.59 -8.94 28.46
N ILE A 69 -6.51 -8.20 27.36
CA ILE A 69 -7.57 -7.33 26.87
C ILE A 69 -8.20 -7.97 25.63
N GLU A 70 -9.48 -7.73 25.43
CA GLU A 70 -10.18 -8.14 24.22
C GLU A 70 -10.40 -6.92 23.33
N VAL A 71 -10.07 -7.05 22.06
CA VAL A 71 -10.28 -6.02 21.05
C VAL A 71 -11.26 -6.55 20.02
N ILE A 72 -12.28 -5.78 19.69
CA ILE A 72 -13.33 -6.16 18.73
C ILE A 72 -13.23 -5.22 17.54
N PRO A 73 -12.60 -5.63 16.42
CA PRO A 73 -12.57 -4.83 15.21
C PRO A 73 -13.97 -4.65 14.66
N ASN A 74 -14.32 -3.42 14.30
CA ASN A 74 -15.57 -3.14 13.59
C ASN A 74 -15.36 -3.15 12.06
N GLY A 75 -16.46 -2.97 11.33
CA GLY A 75 -16.44 -2.92 9.86
C GLY A 75 -15.48 -1.85 9.30
N ASN A 76 -15.34 -0.71 9.98
CA ASN A 76 -14.49 0.39 9.55
C ASN A 76 -13.00 0.02 9.54
N THR A 77 -12.56 -0.88 10.42
CA THR A 77 -11.16 -1.36 10.42
C THR A 77 -10.81 -2.06 9.12
N LEU A 78 -11.67 -2.99 8.67
CA LEU A 78 -11.39 -3.72 7.43
C LEU A 78 -11.54 -2.82 6.20
N SER A 79 -12.60 -1.99 6.19
CA SER A 79 -12.85 -1.03 5.12
C SER A 79 -11.69 -0.05 4.95
N TYR A 80 -11.05 0.40 6.04
CA TYR A 80 -9.88 1.28 5.97
C TYR A 80 -8.75 0.70 5.12
N PHE A 81 -8.35 -0.55 5.39
CA PHE A 81 -7.24 -1.19 4.66
C PHE A 81 -7.64 -1.54 3.22
N MET A 82 -8.90 -1.91 2.99
CA MET A 82 -9.43 -2.11 1.63
C MET A 82 -9.39 -0.80 0.82
N ASP A 83 -9.89 0.29 1.38
CA ASP A 83 -9.91 1.60 0.73
C ASP A 83 -8.52 2.13 0.47
N LYS A 84 -7.59 1.96 1.41
CA LYS A 84 -6.19 2.34 1.24
C LYS A 84 -5.56 1.57 0.07
N LYS A 85 -5.72 0.25 0.02
CA LYS A 85 -5.24 -0.60 -1.09
C LYS A 85 -5.86 -0.19 -2.43
N ASN A 86 -7.15 0.14 -2.42
CA ASN A 86 -7.87 0.58 -3.61
C ASN A 86 -7.34 1.92 -4.11
N LYS A 87 -7.10 2.90 -3.22
CA LYS A 87 -6.51 4.20 -3.57
C LYS A 87 -5.09 4.06 -4.13
N GLU A 88 -4.25 3.22 -3.53
CA GLU A 88 -2.91 2.95 -4.07
C GLU A 88 -2.97 2.30 -5.45
N SER A 89 -3.88 1.35 -5.64
CA SER A 89 -4.09 0.69 -6.94
C SER A 89 -4.63 1.66 -7.99
N GLN A 90 -5.54 2.56 -7.62
CA GLN A 90 -6.03 3.63 -8.49
C GLN A 90 -4.90 4.56 -8.91
N LYS A 91 -4.09 5.06 -7.97
CA LYS A 91 -2.93 5.91 -8.28
C LYS A 91 -1.97 5.26 -9.28
N ARG A 92 -1.68 3.96 -9.12
CA ARG A 92 -0.85 3.21 -10.09
C ARG A 92 -1.48 3.16 -11.48
N ARG A 93 -2.78 2.88 -11.57
CA ARG A 93 -3.51 2.88 -12.84
C ARG A 93 -3.54 4.24 -13.49
N ASP A 94 -3.69 5.31 -12.72
CA ASP A 94 -3.71 6.67 -13.23
C ASP A 94 -2.32 7.07 -13.77
N LEU A 95 -1.23 6.67 -13.11
CA LEU A 95 0.12 6.82 -13.63
C LEU A 95 0.31 6.09 -14.97
N ILE A 96 -0.16 4.84 -15.07
CA ILE A 96 -0.09 4.07 -16.33
C ILE A 96 -0.90 4.74 -17.43
N LYS A 97 -2.14 5.17 -17.14
CA LYS A 97 -2.98 5.90 -18.10
C LYS A 97 -2.32 7.18 -18.59
N TRP A 98 -1.61 7.88 -17.71
CA TRP A 98 -0.86 9.07 -18.08
C TRP A 98 0.39 8.77 -18.91
N LEU A 99 1.08 7.65 -18.65
CA LEU A 99 2.30 7.25 -19.37
C LEU A 99 2.02 6.71 -20.78
N ILE A 100 0.91 5.99 -20.98
CA ILE A 100 0.60 5.34 -22.27
C ILE A 100 0.69 6.33 -23.46
N PRO A 101 0.03 7.51 -23.45
CA PRO A 101 0.12 8.47 -24.54
C PRO A 101 1.55 8.97 -24.78
N VAL A 102 2.30 9.25 -23.71
CA VAL A 102 3.68 9.76 -23.79
C VAL A 102 4.59 8.74 -24.48
N ILE A 103 4.45 7.45 -24.13
CA ILE A 103 5.22 6.37 -24.74
C ILE A 103 4.87 6.24 -26.23
N ILE A 104 3.58 6.26 -26.58
CA ILE A 104 3.13 6.16 -27.98
C ILE A 104 3.67 7.33 -28.81
N SER A 105 3.56 8.57 -28.32
CA SER A 105 4.11 9.74 -29.01
C SER A 105 5.62 9.66 -29.18
N SER A 106 6.34 9.22 -28.16
CA SER A 106 7.80 9.06 -28.21
C SER A 106 8.22 8.01 -29.24
N LEU A 107 7.52 6.87 -29.28
CA LEU A 107 7.77 5.82 -30.28
C LEU A 107 7.46 6.28 -31.71
N SER A 108 6.39 7.06 -31.91
CA SER A 108 6.06 7.64 -33.21
C SER A 108 7.14 8.59 -33.70
N LEU A 109 7.66 9.45 -32.81
CA LEU A 109 8.77 10.36 -33.13
C LEU A 109 10.04 9.59 -33.48
N LEU A 110 10.41 8.59 -32.68
CA LEU A 110 11.57 7.74 -32.94
C LEU A 110 11.45 7.03 -34.29
N TRP A 111 10.30 6.44 -34.58
CA TRP A 111 10.04 5.79 -35.86
C TRP A 111 10.19 6.77 -37.03
N ASN A 112 9.66 7.99 -36.89
CA ASN A 112 9.77 9.00 -37.94
C ASN A 112 11.22 9.43 -38.18
N ILE A 113 12.00 9.63 -37.11
CA ILE A 113 13.43 9.96 -37.19
C ILE A 113 14.20 8.83 -37.88
N LEU A 114 13.98 7.58 -37.47
CA LEU A 114 14.58 6.39 -38.08
C LEU A 114 14.25 6.26 -39.56
N ASN A 115 12.98 6.45 -39.92
CA ASN A 115 12.53 6.34 -41.30
C ASN A 115 13.13 7.45 -42.17
N THR A 116 13.24 8.67 -41.64
CA THR A 116 13.88 9.80 -42.32
C THR A 116 15.37 9.55 -42.53
N LEU A 117 16.09 9.06 -41.52
CA LEU A 117 17.51 8.68 -41.64
C LEU A 117 17.72 7.59 -42.70
N TYR A 118 16.84 6.58 -42.70
CA TYR A 118 16.89 5.49 -43.67
C TYR A 118 16.65 6.00 -45.10
N SER A 119 15.59 6.78 -45.32
CA SER A 119 15.23 7.27 -46.66
C SER A 119 16.23 8.27 -47.22
N THR A 120 16.79 9.13 -46.37
CA THR A 120 17.59 10.29 -46.83
C THR A 120 19.07 9.95 -46.97
N HIS A 121 19.61 9.06 -46.13
CA HIS A 121 21.04 8.78 -46.14
C HIS A 121 21.37 7.35 -46.54
N LEU A 122 20.66 6.36 -46.01
CA LEU A 122 20.97 4.95 -46.33
C LEU A 122 20.51 4.57 -47.74
N LYS A 123 19.33 5.04 -48.17
CA LYS A 123 18.82 4.75 -49.50
C LYS A 123 19.68 5.37 -50.60
N GLU A 124 20.07 6.65 -50.45
CA GLU A 124 21.00 7.31 -51.38
C GLU A 124 22.37 6.63 -51.44
N LEU A 125 22.92 6.20 -50.29
CA LEU A 125 24.18 5.46 -50.25
C LEU A 125 24.09 4.10 -50.96
N ILE A 126 23.00 3.36 -50.74
CA ILE A 126 22.77 2.06 -51.38
C ILE A 126 22.60 2.25 -52.89
N ASP A 127 21.76 3.20 -53.32
CA ASP A 127 21.51 3.44 -54.75
C ASP A 127 22.80 3.86 -55.48
N ASN A 128 23.61 4.72 -54.87
CA ASN A 128 24.87 5.21 -55.45
C ASN A 128 25.99 4.13 -55.46
N LEU A 129 26.04 3.25 -54.46
CA LEU A 129 26.93 2.08 -54.47
C LEU A 129 26.52 1.06 -55.54
N THR A 130 25.22 0.84 -55.71
CA THR A 130 24.69 -0.13 -56.68
C THR A 130 24.90 0.35 -58.13
N SER A 131 24.83 1.66 -58.38
CA SER A 131 25.11 2.24 -59.70
C SER A 131 26.59 2.25 -60.09
N GLN A 132 27.50 2.09 -59.13
CA GLN A 132 28.95 1.98 -59.42
C GLN A 132 29.39 0.53 -59.71
N ILE A 133 28.55 -0.45 -59.39
CA ILE A 133 28.83 -1.88 -59.59
C ILE A 133 28.29 -2.38 -60.95
N ASN A 134 27.34 -1.67 -61.56
CA ASN A 134 26.85 -1.88 -62.94
C ASN A 134 27.55 -0.96 -63.94
#